data_AF-A0A9P7CF58-F1
#
_entry.id   AF-A0A9P7CF58-F1
#
_cell.length_a   1.000
_cell.length_b   1.000
_cell.length_c   1.000
_cell.angle_alpha   90.00
_cell.angle_beta   90.00
_cell.angle_gamma   90.00
#
_symmetry.space_group_name_H-M   'P 1'
#
loop_
_entity.id
_entity.type
_entity.pdbx_description
1 polymer ?
#
loop_
_entity_poly.entity_id
_entity_poly.type
_entity_poly.pdbx_seq_one_letter_code
_entity_poly.pdbx_strand_id
1 'polypeptide(L)'
;MVHLNKADIEAVAEIIGYTLDTSNVCEEVDNTVVIYGLRNRDKKPVIAKLSRQPLRLEREYHIVQRLYREIPSRELLCRPIDKITLPDGLIALIFEGYGQNLLEEYQITEKEQHQPQFMSLEMFLNFAVQCCNCLEMIHKHQS
;
A
#
# COMPACT_ATOMS: atom_id res chain seq x y z
N MET A 1 13.12 19.15 -5.40
CA MET A 1 12.42 17.87 -5.25
C MET A 1 13.10 17.16 -4.09
N VAL A 2 12.38 16.87 -3.00
CA VAL A 2 13.00 16.32 -1.77
C VAL A 2 12.84 14.81 -1.81
N HIS A 3 13.95 14.10 -2.01
CA HIS A 3 13.99 12.64 -1.94
C HIS A 3 14.06 12.19 -0.49
N LEU A 4 13.47 11.03 -0.21
CA LEU A 4 13.60 10.37 1.09
C LEU A 4 15.04 9.88 1.23
N ASN A 5 15.68 10.20 2.35
CA ASN A 5 17.04 9.77 2.63
C ASN A 5 17.07 8.60 3.62
N LYS A 6 18.26 8.08 3.91
CA LYS A 6 18.42 6.96 4.85
C LYS A 6 17.94 7.29 6.26
N ALA A 7 18.12 8.53 6.72
CA ALA A 7 17.64 8.97 8.03
C ALA A 7 16.10 8.99 8.09
N ASP A 8 15.42 9.30 6.98
CA ASP A 8 13.95 9.22 6.90
C ASP A 8 13.46 7.80 7.07
N ILE A 9 14.17 6.83 6.49
CA ILE A 9 13.85 5.40 6.63
C ILE A 9 14.13 4.92 8.06
N GLU A 10 15.21 5.38 8.68
CA GLU A 10 15.56 5.04 10.07
C GLU A 10 14.57 5.63 11.09
N ALA A 11 14.06 6.85 10.87
CA ALA A 11 13.06 7.49 11.73
C ALA A 11 11.76 6.68 11.86
N VAL A 12 11.50 5.79 10.91
CA VAL A 12 10.31 4.92 10.88
C VAL A 12 10.40 3.82 11.95
N ALA A 13 11.61 3.45 12.37
CA ALA A 13 11.81 2.51 13.48
C ALA A 13 11.29 3.07 14.82
N GLU A 14 11.14 4.39 14.93
CA GLU A 14 10.61 5.07 16.12
C GLU A 14 9.08 5.10 16.17
N ILE A 15 8.40 4.63 15.12
CA ILE A 15 6.94 4.61 15.08
C ILE A 15 6.39 3.65 16.15
N ILE A 16 5.85 4.24 17.23
CA ILE A 16 5.31 3.50 18.36
C ILE A 16 4.12 2.63 17.91
N GLY A 17 4.12 1.38 18.36
CA GLY A 17 3.04 0.42 18.08
C GLY A 17 3.29 -0.46 16.85
N TYR A 18 4.39 -0.24 16.14
CA TYR A 18 4.75 -0.99 14.94
C TYR A 18 6.21 -1.48 15.00
N THR A 19 6.51 -2.53 14.25
CA THR A 19 7.86 -3.03 13.98
C THR A 19 7.99 -3.07 12.46
N LEU A 20 8.74 -2.13 11.89
CA LEU A 20 8.85 -1.93 10.43
C LEU A 20 10.23 -2.37 9.95
N ASP A 21 10.28 -3.11 8.85
CA ASP A 21 11.51 -3.67 8.28
C ASP A 21 12.20 -2.64 7.38
N THR A 22 13.01 -1.79 7.99
CA THR A 22 13.77 -0.74 7.30
C THR A 22 14.88 -1.28 6.39
N SER A 23 15.16 -2.59 6.42
CA SER A 23 16.15 -3.23 5.54
C SER A 23 15.58 -3.61 4.18
N ASN A 24 14.25 -3.72 4.07
CA ASN A 24 13.55 -4.14 2.87
C ASN A 24 12.61 -3.03 2.36
N VAL A 25 13.20 -2.04 1.71
CA VAL A 25 12.49 -0.94 1.05
C VAL A 25 12.05 -1.41 -0.33
N CYS A 26 10.74 -1.52 -0.54
CA CYS A 26 10.22 -2.22 -1.71
C CYS A 26 10.15 -1.34 -2.97
N GLU A 27 9.72 -0.09 -2.84
CA GLU A 27 9.47 0.77 -4.00
C GLU A 27 9.65 2.26 -3.67
N GLU A 28 10.42 2.97 -4.51
CA GLU A 28 10.42 4.45 -4.58
C GLU A 28 9.64 4.86 -5.84
N VAL A 29 8.33 5.07 -5.69
CA VAL A 29 7.50 5.63 -6.77
C VAL A 29 7.03 7.01 -6.31
N ASP A 30 7.24 8.03 -7.13
CA ASP A 30 6.78 9.40 -6.88
C ASP A 30 7.23 10.01 -5.53
N ASN A 31 8.50 9.80 -5.13
CA ASN A 31 9.04 10.21 -3.81
C ASN A 31 8.26 9.64 -2.62
N THR A 32 7.65 8.47 -2.81
CA THR A 32 7.07 7.68 -1.71
C THR A 32 7.84 6.39 -1.54
N VAL A 33 8.11 6.04 -0.28
CA VAL A 33 8.77 4.78 0.08
C VAL A 33 7.76 3.88 0.76
N VAL A 34 7.74 2.61 0.37
CA VAL A 34 6.90 1.57 0.99
C VAL A 34 7.76 0.64 1.84
N ILE A 35 7.37 0.46 3.11
CA ILE A 35 8.06 -0.40 4.09
C ILE A 35 7.05 -1.39 4.68
N TYR A 36 7.42 -2.66 4.74
CA TYR A 36 6.59 -3.70 5.37
C TYR A 36 6.87 -3.82 6.86
N GLY A 37 5.92 -4.34 7.61
CA GLY A 37 6.18 -4.74 8.99
C GLY A 37 4.98 -5.32 9.69
N LEU A 38 5.00 -5.26 11.02
CA LEU A 38 3.99 -5.84 11.89
C LEU A 38 3.46 -4.81 12.88
N ARG A 39 2.16 -4.87 13.16
CA ARG A 39 1.57 -4.14 14.28
C ARG A 39 1.88 -4.87 15.60
N ASN A 40 2.39 -4.16 16.59
CA ASN A 40 2.93 -4.78 17.81
C ASN A 40 1.85 -5.47 18.65
N ARG A 41 0.63 -4.92 18.69
CA ARG A 41 -0.46 -5.40 19.57
C ARG A 41 -0.99 -6.78 19.20
N ASP A 42 -1.02 -7.12 17.91
CA ASP A 42 -1.67 -8.33 17.38
C ASP A 42 -0.85 -9.05 16.32
N LYS A 43 0.36 -8.56 16.03
CA LYS A 43 1.29 -9.12 15.05
C LYS A 43 0.70 -9.24 13.64
N LYS A 44 -0.33 -8.45 13.33
CA LYS A 44 -0.89 -8.40 11.97
C LYS A 44 0.07 -7.67 11.03
N PRO A 45 0.19 -8.12 9.77
CA PRO A 45 0.99 -7.46 8.76
C PRO A 45 0.47 -6.05 8.47
N VAL A 46 1.40 -5.13 8.26
CA VAL A 46 1.13 -3.74 7.90
C VAL A 46 2.09 -3.27 6.82
N ILE A 47 1.69 -2.21 6.14
CA ILE A 47 2.49 -1.49 5.16
C ILE A 47 2.53 -0.02 5.57
N ALA A 48 3.73 0.56 5.64
CA ALA A 48 3.96 1.97 5.87
C ALA A 48 4.35 2.66 4.56
N LYS A 49 3.55 3.64 4.12
CA LYS A 49 3.85 4.50 2.97
C LYS A 49 4.34 5.85 3.47
N LEU A 50 5.53 6.24 3.05
CA LEU A 50 6.27 7.39 3.55
C LEU A 50 6.38 8.49 2.51
N SER A 51 6.29 9.75 2.92
CA SER A 51 6.61 10.88 2.03
C SER A 51 6.94 12.16 2.80
N ARG A 52 7.85 12.96 2.23
CA ARG A 52 8.07 14.36 2.61
C ARG A 52 7.15 15.36 1.87
N GLN A 53 6.27 14.87 1.00
CA GLN A 53 5.27 15.68 0.29
C GLN A 53 3.87 15.39 0.87
N PRO A 54 3.50 16.04 2.00
CA PRO A 54 2.36 15.64 2.80
C PRO A 54 1.04 15.71 2.02
N LEU A 55 0.83 16.75 1.22
CA LEU A 55 -0.46 17.04 0.60
C LEU A 55 -1.02 15.91 -0.27
N ARG A 56 -0.17 15.28 -1.11
CA ARG A 56 -0.61 14.20 -2.01
C ARG A 56 -0.98 12.95 -1.21
N LEU A 57 -0.10 12.57 -0.29
CA LEU A 57 -0.24 11.37 0.51
C LEU A 57 -1.41 11.50 1.49
N GLU A 58 -1.59 12.65 2.13
CA GLU A 58 -2.74 12.91 2.99
C GLU A 58 -4.06 12.91 2.23
N ARG A 59 -4.10 13.49 1.01
CA ARG A 59 -5.30 13.42 0.16
C ARG A 59 -5.65 11.98 -0.18
N GLU A 60 -4.65 11.16 -0.54
CA GLU A 60 -4.83 9.73 -0.77
C GLU A 60 -5.41 9.03 0.47
N TYR A 61 -4.81 9.24 1.64
CA TYR A 61 -5.30 8.68 2.91
C TYR A 61 -6.76 9.06 3.20
N HIS A 62 -7.10 10.35 3.05
CA HIS A 62 -8.45 10.85 3.30
C HIS A 62 -9.47 10.25 2.35
N ILE A 63 -9.13 10.10 1.06
CA ILE A 63 -10.00 9.44 0.08
C ILE A 63 -10.21 7.97 0.46
N VAL A 64 -9.14 7.24 0.75
CA VAL A 64 -9.23 5.81 1.12
C VAL A 64 -10.01 5.64 2.42
N GLN A 65 -9.77 6.45 3.44
CA GLN A 65 -10.55 6.43 4.69
C GLN A 65 -12.04 6.70 4.44
N ARG A 66 -12.38 7.64 3.55
CA ARG A 66 -13.77 7.93 3.21
C ARG A 66 -14.42 6.73 2.54
N LEU A 67 -13.78 6.18 1.52
CA LEU A 67 -14.28 5.03 0.77
C LEU A 67 -14.42 3.80 1.68
N TYR A 68 -13.46 3.53 2.57
CA TYR A 68 -13.45 2.38 3.47
C TYR A 68 -14.63 2.32 4.45
N ARG A 69 -15.37 3.43 4.62
CA ARG A 69 -16.60 3.46 5.43
C ARG A 69 -17.73 2.66 4.79
N GLU A 70 -17.74 2.55 3.47
CA GLU A 70 -18.74 1.80 2.72
C GLU A 70 -18.50 0.30 2.88
N ILE A 71 -19.55 -0.47 3.19
CA ILE A 71 -19.43 -1.92 3.47
C ILE A 71 -18.76 -2.67 2.30
N PRO A 72 -19.14 -2.47 1.02
CA PRO A 72 -18.53 -3.20 -0.10
C PRO A 72 -17.03 -2.91 -0.29
N SER A 73 -16.56 -1.74 0.17
CA SER A 73 -15.18 -1.32 -0.03
C SER A 73 -14.19 -2.09 0.84
N ARG A 74 -14.64 -2.70 1.94
CA ARG A 74 -13.76 -3.33 2.93
C ARG A 74 -13.07 -4.60 2.42
N GLU A 75 -13.66 -5.23 1.40
CA GLU A 75 -13.11 -6.39 0.71
C GLU A 75 -12.30 -6.01 -0.53
N LEU A 76 -12.42 -4.76 -1.01
CA LEU A 76 -11.86 -4.30 -2.29
C LEU A 76 -10.70 -3.32 -2.13
N LEU A 77 -10.60 -2.65 -0.98
CA LEU A 77 -9.58 -1.65 -0.69
C LEU A 77 -8.69 -2.09 0.46
N CYS A 78 -7.43 -1.66 0.42
CA CYS A 78 -6.53 -1.79 1.55
C CYS A 78 -7.05 -0.97 2.73
N ARG A 79 -7.15 -1.58 3.91
CA ARG A 79 -7.62 -0.90 5.11
C ARG A 79 -6.62 0.17 5.56
N PRO A 80 -7.02 1.45 5.65
CA PRO A 80 -6.20 2.46 6.32
C PRO A 80 -6.27 2.24 7.84
N ILE A 81 -5.12 2.25 8.49
CA ILE A 81 -4.99 2.05 9.94
C ILE A 81 -4.72 3.41 10.60
N ASP A 82 -3.54 3.98 10.37
CA ASP A 82 -3.08 5.20 11.07
C ASP A 82 -2.43 6.19 10.10
N LYS A 83 -2.49 7.48 10.47
CA LYS A 83 -1.67 8.54 9.87
C LYS A 83 -0.75 9.09 10.96
N ILE A 84 0.55 9.05 10.70
CA ILE A 84 1.58 9.43 11.67
C ILE A 84 2.45 10.51 11.05
N THR A 85 2.62 11.62 11.76
CA THR A 85 3.55 12.68 11.40
C THR A 85 4.81 12.51 12.23
N LEU A 86 5.91 12.22 11.56
CA LEU A 86 7.25 12.13 12.11
C LEU A 86 7.92 13.51 12.15
N PRO A 87 9.08 13.65 12.83
CA PRO A 87 9.87 14.87 12.79
C PRO A 87 10.15 15.37 11.37
N ASP A 88 10.43 16.67 11.23
CA ASP A 88 10.76 17.34 9.96
C ASP A 88 9.67 17.26 8.87
N GLY A 89 8.43 16.94 9.26
CA GLY A 89 7.28 16.91 8.34
C GLY A 89 7.19 15.64 7.49
N LEU A 90 7.97 14.61 7.81
CA LEU A 90 7.82 13.29 7.22
C LEU A 90 6.48 12.68 7.64
N ILE A 91 5.71 12.15 6.70
CA ILE A 91 4.43 11.48 6.99
C ILE A 91 4.55 10.00 6.69
N ALA A 92 4.05 9.17 7.61
CA ALA A 92 3.85 7.75 7.45
C ALA A 92 2.34 7.43 7.49
N LEU A 93 1.85 6.82 6.42
CA LEU A 93 0.51 6.22 6.40
C LEU A 93 0.63 4.72 6.61
N ILE A 94 -0.11 4.18 7.57
CA ILE A 94 -0.12 2.76 7.88
C ILE A 94 -1.38 2.13 7.30
N PHE A 95 -1.21 1.07 6.52
CA PHE A 95 -2.27 0.23 5.95
C PHE A 95 -2.14 -1.21 6.45
N GLU A 96 -3.24 -1.96 6.44
CA GLU A 96 -3.20 -3.41 6.63
C GLU A 96 -2.44 -4.06 5.48
N GLY A 97 -1.55 -5.00 5.79
CA GLY A 97 -0.75 -5.71 4.80
C GLY A 97 -1.49 -6.94 4.29
N TYR A 98 -1.63 -7.07 2.97
CA TYR A 98 -2.33 -8.18 2.32
C TYR A 98 -1.38 -9.18 1.64
N GLY A 99 -0.07 -9.02 1.84
CA GLY A 99 0.96 -9.86 1.23
C GLY A 99 1.51 -9.25 -0.05
N GLN A 100 2.11 -10.12 -0.89
CA GLN A 100 2.73 -9.74 -2.16
C GLN A 100 1.68 -9.51 -3.25
N ASN A 101 2.07 -8.74 -4.26
CA ASN A 101 1.24 -8.54 -5.44
C ASN A 101 1.20 -9.82 -6.28
N LEU A 102 0.09 -10.56 -6.19
CA LEU A 102 -0.11 -11.82 -6.92
C LEU A 102 -0.04 -11.67 -8.44
N LEU A 103 -0.17 -10.46 -8.98
CA LEU A 103 -0.03 -10.22 -10.42
C LEU A 103 1.42 -10.28 -10.89
N GLU A 104 2.40 -10.12 -10.00
CA GLU A 104 3.84 -10.20 -10.35
C GLU A 104 4.19 -11.54 -11.00
N GLU A 105 3.60 -12.64 -10.52
CA GLU A 105 3.79 -13.99 -11.07
C GLU A 105 3.31 -14.14 -12.53
N TYR A 106 2.44 -13.25 -12.99
CA TYR A 106 1.82 -13.28 -14.32
C TYR A 106 2.34 -12.18 -15.25
N GLN A 107 3.30 -11.36 -14.79
CA GLN A 107 3.90 -10.34 -15.63
C GLN A 107 4.83 -10.97 -16.66
N ILE A 108 4.59 -10.71 -17.93
CA ILE A 108 5.52 -11.08 -19.00
C ILE A 108 6.71 -10.12 -18.92
N THR A 109 7.77 -10.53 -18.22
CA THR A 109 9.02 -9.78 -18.22
C THR A 109 9.98 -10.38 -19.25
N GLU A 110 10.60 -9.52 -20.06
CA GLU A 110 11.60 -9.93 -21.08
C GLU A 110 12.85 -10.59 -20.48
N LYS A 111 13.00 -10.57 -19.15
CA LYS A 111 14.21 -10.95 -18.43
C LYS A 111 14.24 -12.40 -17.95
N GLU A 112 13.13 -13.12 -18.00
CA GLU A 112 13.07 -14.48 -17.49
C GLU A 112 12.99 -15.50 -18.63
N GLN A 113 13.96 -16.41 -18.69
CA GLN A 113 13.97 -17.58 -19.57
C GLN A 113 12.93 -18.65 -19.15
N HIS A 114 12.03 -18.32 -18.22
CA HIS A 114 10.96 -19.19 -17.76
C HIS A 114 9.76 -19.07 -18.69
N GLN A 115 9.06 -20.19 -18.91
CA GLN A 115 7.80 -20.17 -19.65
C GLN A 115 6.81 -19.26 -18.91
N PRO A 116 6.11 -18.34 -19.60
CA PRO A 116 5.16 -17.45 -18.97
C PRO A 116 4.10 -18.27 -18.22
N GLN A 117 3.95 -18.01 -16.94
CA GLN A 117 2.87 -18.59 -16.15
C GLN A 117 1.59 -17.87 -16.55
N PHE A 118 0.65 -18.61 -17.13
CA PHE A 118 -0.65 -18.06 -17.51
C PHE A 118 -1.65 -18.30 -16.39
N MET A 119 -2.38 -17.24 -16.04
CA MET A 119 -3.52 -17.33 -15.15
C MET A 119 -4.63 -18.16 -15.82
N SER A 120 -5.32 -19.02 -15.05
CA SER A 120 -6.48 -19.72 -15.57
C SER A 120 -7.59 -18.73 -15.93
N LEU A 121 -8.42 -19.06 -16.92
CA LEU A 121 -9.53 -18.20 -17.31
C LEU A 121 -10.46 -17.90 -16.12
N GLU A 122 -10.73 -18.89 -15.27
CA GLU A 122 -11.56 -18.73 -14.08
C GLU A 122 -10.95 -17.71 -13.10
N MET A 123 -9.65 -17.83 -12.79
CA MET A 123 -8.97 -16.87 -11.92
C MET A 123 -8.97 -15.46 -12.52
N PHE A 124 -8.73 -15.34 -13.82
CA PHE A 124 -8.75 -14.06 -14.53
C PHE A 124 -10.13 -13.41 -14.47
N LEU A 125 -11.20 -14.17 -14.74
CA LEU A 125 -12.56 -13.65 -14.69
C LEU A 125 -12.94 -13.22 -13.27
N ASN A 126 -12.58 -14.00 -12.25
CA ASN A 126 -12.81 -13.63 -10.85
C ASN A 126 -12.07 -12.33 -10.48
N PHE A 127 -10.82 -12.19 -10.89
CA PHE A 127 -10.04 -10.96 -10.71
C PHE A 127 -10.70 -9.77 -11.42
N ALA A 128 -11.05 -9.93 -12.70
CA ALA A 128 -11.66 -8.86 -13.50
C ALA A 128 -13.00 -8.39 -12.91
N VAL A 129 -13.84 -9.31 -12.42
CA VAL A 129 -15.08 -8.97 -11.72
C VAL A 129 -14.80 -8.15 -10.46
N GLN A 130 -13.82 -8.54 -9.65
CA GLN A 130 -13.44 -7.77 -8.46
C GLN A 130 -12.92 -6.37 -8.81
N CYS A 131 -12.12 -6.23 -9.87
CA CYS A 131 -11.70 -4.92 -10.37
C CYS A 131 -12.89 -4.06 -10.79
N CYS A 132 -13.85 -4.62 -11.54
CA CYS A 132 -15.07 -3.91 -11.94
C CYS A 132 -15.88 -3.45 -10.72
N ASN A 133 -16.09 -4.32 -9.74
CA ASN A 133 -16.78 -3.99 -8.50
C ASN A 133 -16.07 -2.87 -7.74
N CYS A 134 -14.74 -2.91 -7.69
CA CYS A 134 -13.91 -1.88 -7.05
C CYS A 134 -14.06 -0.54 -7.77
N LEU A 135 -13.94 -0.50 -9.10
CA LEU A 135 -14.10 0.72 -9.89
C LEU A 135 -15.51 1.31 -9.78
N GLU A 136 -16.54 0.46 -9.83
CA GLU A 136 -17.92 0.91 -9.64
C GLU A 136 -18.13 1.53 -8.26
N MET A 137 -17.61 0.89 -7.20
CA MET A 137 -17.65 1.41 -5.84
C MET A 137 -16.91 2.74 -5.71
N ILE A 138 -15.73 2.89 -6.32
CA ILE A 138 -15.00 4.17 -6.33
C ILE A 138 -15.83 5.26 -7.02
N HIS A 139 -16.34 5.00 -8.22
CA HIS A 139 -17.09 6.00 -9.00
C HIS A 139 -18.38 6.45 -8.32
N LYS A 140 -19.12 5.53 -7.69
CA LYS A 140 -20.36 5.87 -6.95
C LYS A 140 -20.12 6.80 -5.78
N HIS A 141 -18.93 6.76 -5.17
CA HIS A 141 -18.60 7.50 -3.95
C HIS A 141 -17.52 8.56 -4.17
N GLN A 142 -17.27 8.96 -5.42
CA GLN A 142 -16.36 10.05 -5.78
C GLN A 142 -17.04 11.43 -5.86
N SER A 143 -18.35 11.51 -5.67
CA SER A 143 -19.10 12.79 -5.58
C SER A 143 -18.86 13.55 -4.27
#